data_AF-A0A149SA65-F1
#
_entry.id   AF-A0A149SA65-F1
#
_cell.length_a   1.000
_cell.length_b   1.000
_cell.length_c   1.000
_cell.angle_alpha   90.00
_cell.angle_beta   90.00
_cell.angle_gamma   90.00
#
_symmetry.space_group_name_H-M   'P 1'
#
loop_
_entity.id
_entity.type
_entity.pdbx_description
1 polymer ?
#
loop_
_entity_poly.entity_id
_entity_poly.type
_entity_poly.pdbx_seq_one_letter_code
_entity_poly.pdbx_strand_id
1 'polypeptide(L)'
;HNQRVFRTLHLFGLDGAIEFPPHKVVSNCNLINDEITLFDNDFSGQVYDYGEVVDKALAQPRTPFPLIRTAAPSWDNDARRQGKGLVLHGSTPELYERWLSGLIEQAQSRTFFGDPVVCINAWNEWAEGAYLEPDQHFGSAYLNATARACTGAGKNRSRSGILLIGHDAFPAGAQRLLLETGRTLKHCFGAEIQFLLLDGGALLDEYRNVAPTEIVTVDSKTPTARLEHLRRQGFQSAILNSAASSALAPHLAEADIGFLFLIHELPALLRSRNLHAPMEKACTLARHVIAPAQSVAKRLDLEALNNLKMEGSKNPLV
;
A
#
# COMPACT_ATOMS: atom_id res chain seq x y z
N HIS A 1 3.91 11.58 38.55
CA HIS A 1 4.45 12.91 38.96
C HIS A 1 4.34 14.00 37.87
N ASN A 2 3.95 13.69 36.61
CA ASN A 2 3.99 14.66 35.49
C ASN A 2 2.64 15.30 35.06
N GLN A 3 1.51 14.99 35.69
CA GLN A 3 0.23 15.67 35.40
C GLN A 3 0.14 17.11 35.94
N ARG A 4 1.06 17.52 36.83
CA ARG A 4 1.10 18.90 37.39
C ARG A 4 1.78 19.93 36.47
N VAL A 5 2.52 19.51 35.44
CA VAL A 5 3.34 20.44 34.63
C VAL A 5 2.51 21.35 33.71
N PHE A 6 1.27 20.97 33.37
CA PHE A 6 0.55 21.58 32.24
C PHE A 6 -0.66 22.44 32.59
N ARG A 7 -0.91 22.73 33.88
CA ARG A 7 -1.90 23.76 34.23
C ARG A 7 -1.41 25.19 33.96
N THR A 8 -0.16 25.36 33.53
CA THR A 8 0.50 26.67 33.60
C THR A 8 1.61 26.85 32.55
N LEU A 9 1.31 26.68 31.25
CA LEU A 9 2.21 27.20 30.19
C LEU A 9 2.45 28.71 30.34
N HIS A 10 1.43 29.43 30.82
CA HIS A 10 1.54 30.85 31.15
C HIS A 10 2.54 31.16 32.27
N LEU A 11 2.86 30.22 33.18
CA LEU A 11 3.93 30.44 34.18
C LEU A 11 5.32 30.48 33.55
N PHE A 12 5.46 29.94 32.34
CA PHE A 12 6.71 29.95 31.58
C PHE A 12 6.68 30.96 30.42
N GLY A 13 5.65 31.79 30.33
CA GLY A 13 5.49 32.75 29.22
C GLY A 13 5.26 32.09 27.86
N LEU A 14 4.74 30.86 27.83
CA LEU A 14 4.46 30.12 26.60
C LEU A 14 2.99 30.21 26.21
N ASP A 15 2.73 30.46 24.93
CA ASP A 15 1.37 30.67 24.40
C ASP A 15 0.73 29.38 23.85
N GLY A 16 1.53 28.33 23.62
CA GLY A 16 1.08 27.06 23.09
C GLY A 16 2.14 25.98 23.14
N ALA A 17 1.80 24.79 22.65
CA ALA A 17 2.71 23.64 22.58
C ALA A 17 2.57 22.88 21.26
N ILE A 18 3.56 22.05 20.97
CA ILE A 18 3.55 21.06 19.88
C ILE A 18 3.81 19.67 20.46
N GLU A 19 3.11 18.66 19.98
CA GLU A 19 3.40 17.27 20.31
C GLU A 19 4.66 16.78 19.62
N PHE A 20 5.45 15.97 20.31
CA PHE A 20 6.63 15.31 19.75
C PHE A 20 6.54 13.80 20.06
N PRO A 21 5.77 13.05 19.25
CA PRO A 21 5.61 11.61 19.42
C PRO A 21 6.96 10.89 19.26
N PRO A 22 7.12 9.70 19.84
CA PRO A 22 6.10 8.90 20.53
C PRO A 22 5.88 9.37 21.98
N HIS A 23 6.72 10.28 22.47
CA HIS A 23 6.68 10.73 23.86
C HIS A 23 5.30 11.33 24.21
N LYS A 24 4.79 10.98 25.39
CA LYS A 24 3.43 11.28 25.91
C LYS A 24 2.28 10.57 25.20
N VAL A 25 2.35 10.35 23.89
CA VAL A 25 1.28 9.65 23.15
C VAL A 25 1.13 8.22 23.67
N VAL A 26 2.25 7.57 23.98
CA VAL A 26 2.28 6.23 24.57
C VAL A 26 1.90 6.15 26.05
N SER A 27 1.75 7.28 26.77
CA SER A 27 1.64 7.27 28.24
C SER A 27 0.40 6.56 28.80
N ASN A 28 -0.60 6.31 27.97
CA ASN A 28 -1.81 5.56 28.33
C ASN A 28 -1.99 4.27 27.50
N CYS A 29 -0.92 3.78 26.90
CA CYS A 29 -0.89 2.53 26.14
C CYS A 29 -0.25 1.43 26.96
N ASN A 30 -0.59 0.17 26.67
CA ASN A 30 0.00 -0.97 27.35
C ASN A 30 1.31 -1.37 26.68
N LEU A 31 2.22 -1.94 27.47
CA LEU A 31 3.40 -2.60 26.94
C LEU A 31 2.99 -3.96 26.39
N ILE A 32 3.47 -4.30 25.20
CA ILE A 32 3.21 -5.59 24.54
C ILE A 32 4.46 -6.48 24.50
N ASN A 33 5.48 -6.17 25.33
CA ASN A 33 6.73 -6.91 25.40
C ASN A 33 6.53 -8.43 25.55
N ASP A 34 5.53 -8.85 26.33
CA ASP A 34 5.24 -10.27 26.59
C ASP A 34 4.43 -10.96 25.48
N GLU A 35 3.93 -10.19 24.50
CA GLU A 35 3.09 -10.68 23.40
C GLU A 35 3.89 -10.89 22.10
N ILE A 36 5.13 -10.42 22.06
CA ILE A 36 5.99 -10.49 20.88
C ILE A 36 7.20 -11.39 21.11
N THR A 37 7.74 -11.92 20.02
CA THR A 37 9.00 -12.67 20.05
C THR A 37 10.18 -11.69 20.02
N LEU A 38 10.89 -11.57 21.14
CA LEU A 38 12.14 -10.83 21.24
C LEU A 38 13.31 -11.77 20.93
N PHE A 39 14.18 -11.36 20.00
CA PHE A 39 15.37 -12.15 19.62
C PHE A 39 16.61 -11.81 20.45
N ASP A 40 16.62 -10.64 21.09
CA ASP A 40 17.65 -10.22 22.02
C ASP A 40 17.22 -10.53 23.45
N ASN A 41 17.91 -11.45 24.11
CA ASN A 41 17.63 -11.85 25.49
C ASN A 41 17.91 -10.73 26.51
N ASP A 42 18.72 -9.74 26.14
CA ASP A 42 19.08 -8.60 26.99
C ASP A 42 18.15 -7.39 26.73
N PHE A 43 17.13 -7.54 25.88
CA PHE A 43 16.20 -6.47 25.56
C PHE A 43 15.37 -6.06 26.78
N SER A 44 15.47 -4.79 27.15
CA SER A 44 14.76 -4.13 28.26
C SER A 44 14.05 -2.85 27.82
N GLY A 45 13.93 -2.65 26.51
CA GLY A 45 13.21 -1.53 25.91
C GLY A 45 11.70 -1.66 26.08
N GLN A 46 10.98 -0.61 25.69
CA GLN A 46 9.52 -0.57 25.74
C GLN A 46 8.94 -0.80 24.36
N VAL A 47 8.01 -1.75 24.24
CA VAL A 47 7.30 -2.00 22.98
C VAL A 47 5.82 -1.71 23.16
N TYR A 48 5.28 -0.87 22.30
CA TYR A 48 3.86 -0.52 22.26
C TYR A 48 3.26 -0.93 20.92
N ASP A 49 2.00 -1.33 20.92
CA ASP A 49 1.25 -1.55 19.68
C ASP A 49 0.94 -0.20 19.00
N TYR A 50 1.34 -0.05 17.74
CA TYR A 50 1.13 1.20 16.99
C TYR A 50 -0.37 1.49 16.82
N GLY A 51 -1.21 0.47 16.62
CA GLY A 51 -2.66 0.61 16.49
C GLY A 51 -3.31 1.20 17.74
N GLU A 52 -2.97 0.68 18.93
CA GLU A 52 -3.42 1.22 20.22
C GLU A 52 -2.95 2.66 20.39
N VAL A 53 -1.69 2.96 20.06
CA VAL A 53 -1.15 4.33 20.14
C VAL A 53 -1.97 5.29 19.28
N VAL A 54 -2.35 4.90 18.05
CA VAL A 54 -3.25 5.70 17.20
C VAL A 54 -4.61 5.89 17.86
N ASP A 55 -5.23 4.83 18.40
CA ASP A 55 -6.54 4.91 19.06
C ASP A 55 -6.52 5.86 20.25
N LYS A 56 -5.53 5.68 21.15
CA LYS A 56 -5.38 6.51 22.34
C LYS A 56 -5.07 7.94 21.96
N ALA A 57 -4.21 8.18 20.96
CA ALA A 57 -3.91 9.52 20.45
C ALA A 57 -5.19 10.22 19.98
N LEU A 58 -5.99 9.58 19.13
CA LEU A 58 -7.22 10.14 18.60
C LEU A 58 -8.28 10.36 19.69
N ALA A 59 -8.32 9.51 20.71
CA ALA A 59 -9.24 9.64 21.84
C ALA A 59 -8.82 10.71 22.89
N GLN A 60 -7.63 11.31 22.78
CA GLN A 60 -7.17 12.28 23.77
C GLN A 60 -8.12 13.49 23.87
N PRO A 61 -8.52 13.90 25.09
CA PRO A 61 -9.37 15.06 25.30
C PRO A 61 -8.64 16.34 24.88
N ARG A 62 -9.43 17.38 24.59
CA ARG A 62 -8.88 18.70 24.26
C ARG A 62 -8.07 19.24 25.43
N THR A 63 -6.89 19.78 25.13
CA THR A 63 -6.05 20.47 26.12
C THR A 63 -6.63 21.85 26.47
N PRO A 64 -6.37 22.36 27.69
CA PRO A 64 -6.79 23.70 28.08
C PRO A 64 -5.96 24.81 27.44
N PHE A 65 -4.96 24.47 26.62
CA PHE A 65 -4.07 25.38 25.89
C PHE A 65 -3.98 25.00 24.41
N PRO A 66 -3.60 25.93 23.51
CA PRO A 66 -3.35 25.64 22.10
C PRO A 66 -2.26 24.57 21.94
N LEU A 67 -2.58 23.50 21.21
CA LEU A 67 -1.67 22.38 20.99
C LEU A 67 -1.69 22.00 19.50
N ILE A 68 -0.53 22.07 18.85
CA ILE A 68 -0.33 21.45 17.54
C ILE A 68 -0.15 19.95 17.77
N ARG A 69 -1.09 19.17 17.22
CA ARG A 69 -1.06 17.72 17.28
C ARG A 69 -0.12 17.15 16.22
N THR A 70 0.54 16.04 16.54
CA THR A 70 1.58 15.47 15.66
C THR A 70 1.39 13.96 15.48
N ALA A 71 1.43 13.47 14.24
CA ALA A 71 1.46 12.04 13.93
C ALA A 71 2.90 11.57 13.69
N ALA A 72 3.23 10.32 14.05
CA ALA A 72 4.51 9.71 13.70
C ALA A 72 4.31 8.58 12.69
N PRO A 73 5.09 8.51 11.58
CA PRO A 73 4.99 7.41 10.61
C PRO A 73 5.29 6.06 11.23
N SER A 74 6.31 5.99 12.07
CA SER A 74 6.71 4.83 12.88
C SER A 74 7.64 5.33 13.98
N TRP A 75 8.13 4.43 14.83
CA TRP A 75 9.24 4.73 15.73
C TRP A 75 9.93 3.46 16.22
N ASP A 76 11.24 3.41 16.08
CA ASP A 76 12.13 2.43 16.69
C ASP A 76 13.51 3.08 16.88
N ASN A 77 13.82 3.48 18.11
CA ASN A 77 15.11 4.07 18.44
C ASN A 77 16.07 3.11 19.16
N ASP A 78 15.88 1.80 19.01
CA ASP A 78 16.76 0.80 19.61
C ASP A 78 18.19 0.91 19.06
N ALA A 79 18.36 1.24 17.78
CA ALA A 79 19.67 1.50 17.17
C ALA A 79 20.48 2.60 17.88
N ARG A 80 19.81 3.59 18.49
CA ARG A 80 20.45 4.66 19.29
C ARG A 80 20.52 4.31 20.78
N ARG A 81 19.68 3.39 21.24
CA ARG A 81 19.50 3.04 22.66
C ARG A 81 19.44 1.53 22.80
N GLN A 82 20.51 0.85 22.38
CA GLN A 82 20.58 -0.61 22.27
C GLN A 82 19.94 -1.33 23.47
N GLY A 83 18.91 -2.13 23.18
CA GLY A 83 18.15 -2.93 24.14
C GLY A 83 17.34 -2.12 25.16
N LYS A 84 17.23 -0.80 25.00
CA LYS A 84 16.64 0.15 25.97
C LYS A 84 15.81 1.24 25.31
N GLY A 85 15.55 1.09 24.01
CA GLY A 85 14.76 2.01 23.21
C GLY A 85 13.27 1.95 23.53
N LEU A 86 12.52 2.68 22.72
CA LEU A 86 11.08 2.57 22.58
C LEU A 86 10.79 2.16 21.15
N VAL A 87 9.92 1.17 20.98
CA VAL A 87 9.48 0.66 19.68
C VAL A 87 7.96 0.80 19.59
N LEU A 88 7.47 1.36 18.49
CA LEU A 88 6.08 1.28 18.09
C LEU A 88 5.93 0.16 17.08
N HIS A 89 5.51 -1.01 17.55
CA HIS A 89 5.42 -2.21 16.75
C HIS A 89 4.15 -2.23 15.90
N GLY A 90 4.23 -2.78 14.68
CA GLY A 90 3.07 -2.94 13.82
C GLY A 90 2.64 -1.68 13.07
N SER A 91 3.54 -0.71 12.86
CA SER A 91 3.23 0.46 12.02
C SER A 91 2.97 0.04 10.57
N THR A 92 1.95 0.65 9.97
CA THR A 92 1.55 0.46 8.57
C THR A 92 1.09 1.78 7.95
N PRO A 93 1.19 1.95 6.62
CA PRO A 93 0.68 3.13 5.93
C PRO A 93 -0.81 3.42 6.23
N GLU A 94 -1.63 2.38 6.45
CA GLU A 94 -3.06 2.52 6.77
C GLU A 94 -3.27 3.10 8.17
N LEU A 95 -2.57 2.58 9.17
CA LEU A 95 -2.68 3.08 10.55
C LEU A 95 -2.15 4.51 10.65
N TYR A 96 -1.05 4.82 9.95
CA TYR A 96 -0.53 6.18 9.85
C TYR A 96 -1.52 7.14 9.15
N GLU A 97 -2.12 6.73 8.04
CA GLU A 97 -3.17 7.52 7.36
C GLU A 97 -4.35 7.81 8.29
N ARG A 98 -4.79 6.80 9.05
CA ARG A 98 -5.87 6.93 10.02
C ARG A 98 -5.52 7.94 11.11
N TRP A 99 -4.30 7.86 11.64
CA TRP A 99 -3.82 8.81 12.65
C TRP A 99 -3.82 10.23 12.08
N LEU A 100 -3.15 10.45 10.95
CA LEU A 100 -3.02 11.78 10.35
C LEU A 100 -4.40 12.35 9.95
N SER A 101 -5.27 11.54 9.34
CA SER A 101 -6.62 11.96 8.96
C SER A 101 -7.44 12.40 10.18
N GLY A 102 -7.39 11.64 11.27
CA GLY A 102 -8.07 11.99 12.50
C GLY A 102 -7.52 13.27 13.14
N LEU A 103 -6.20 13.50 13.08
CA LEU A 103 -5.62 14.77 13.55
C LEU A 103 -6.05 15.95 12.67
N ILE A 104 -6.08 15.77 11.34
CA ILE A 104 -6.55 16.80 10.40
C ILE A 104 -8.00 17.18 10.71
N GLU A 105 -8.88 16.19 10.90
CA GLU A 105 -10.28 16.42 11.29
C GLU A 105 -10.40 17.16 12.63
N GLN A 106 -9.60 16.79 13.62
CA GLN A 106 -9.55 17.48 14.90
C GLN A 106 -9.07 18.92 14.75
N ALA A 107 -8.03 19.18 13.95
CA ALA A 107 -7.46 20.51 13.76
C ALA A 107 -8.45 21.51 13.15
N GLN A 108 -9.40 21.05 12.32
CA GLN A 108 -10.48 21.89 11.78
C GLN A 108 -11.36 22.50 12.89
N SER A 109 -11.51 21.83 14.03
CA SER A 109 -12.31 22.32 15.18
C SER A 109 -11.46 22.76 16.38
N ARG A 110 -10.19 22.37 16.41
CA ARG A 110 -9.21 22.62 17.48
C ARG A 110 -8.03 23.43 16.92
N THR A 111 -8.33 24.57 16.33
CA THR A 111 -7.34 25.43 15.66
C THR A 111 -6.27 25.95 16.62
N PHE A 112 -5.04 26.08 16.13
CA PHE A 112 -3.92 26.73 16.78
C PHE A 112 -3.87 28.20 16.35
N PHE A 113 -4.25 29.12 17.23
CA PHE A 113 -4.39 30.56 16.93
C PHE A 113 -5.26 30.89 15.70
N GLY A 114 -6.29 30.09 15.44
CA GLY A 114 -7.20 30.26 14.31
C GLY A 114 -6.86 29.40 13.09
N ASP A 115 -5.65 28.82 13.04
CA ASP A 115 -5.22 27.99 11.93
C ASP A 115 -5.34 26.48 12.25
N PRO A 116 -5.84 25.66 11.31
CA PRO A 116 -5.89 24.21 11.46
C PRO A 116 -4.52 23.60 11.13
N VAL A 117 -3.63 23.53 12.12
CA VAL A 117 -2.26 23.02 11.95
C VAL A 117 -2.11 21.62 12.56
N VAL A 118 -1.50 20.71 11.80
CA VAL A 118 -0.99 19.41 12.26
C VAL A 118 0.45 19.25 11.84
N CYS A 119 1.22 18.45 12.57
CA CYS A 119 2.59 18.11 12.21
C CYS A 119 2.76 16.61 11.98
N ILE A 120 3.82 16.26 11.26
CA ILE A 120 4.32 14.90 11.15
C ILE A 120 5.71 14.89 11.77
N ASN A 121 5.99 13.86 12.58
CA ASN A 121 7.18 13.78 13.43
C ASN A 121 8.48 14.10 12.66
N ALA A 122 8.70 13.41 11.55
CA ALA A 122 9.88 13.63 10.72
C ALA A 122 9.63 13.17 9.27
N TRP A 123 10.38 13.77 8.35
CA TRP A 123 10.47 13.30 6.95
C TRP A 123 11.49 12.16 6.81
N ASN A 124 12.62 12.25 7.51
CA ASN A 124 13.79 11.38 7.32
C ASN A 124 14.59 11.11 8.61
N GLU A 125 13.93 10.74 9.71
CA GLU A 125 14.63 10.29 10.93
C GLU A 125 14.82 8.76 10.90
N TRP A 126 15.68 8.34 9.99
CA TRP A 126 15.98 6.94 9.73
C TRP A 126 16.52 6.18 10.95
N ALA A 127 17.27 6.86 11.83
CA ALA A 127 17.85 6.20 13.00
C ALA A 127 16.83 5.94 14.12
N GLU A 128 15.61 6.47 13.99
CA GLU A 128 14.50 6.20 14.91
C GLU A 128 13.29 5.63 14.18
N GLY A 129 13.45 5.14 12.94
CA GLY A 129 12.39 4.54 12.13
C GLY A 129 11.28 5.50 11.69
N ALA A 130 11.33 6.79 12.04
CA ALA A 130 10.31 7.78 11.72
C ALA A 130 10.63 8.47 10.38
N TYR A 131 10.29 7.82 9.27
CA TYR A 131 10.53 8.34 7.93
C TYR A 131 9.29 8.28 7.04
N LEU A 132 9.16 9.28 6.15
CA LEU A 132 8.19 9.33 5.06
C LEU A 132 8.82 9.07 3.70
N GLU A 133 10.14 9.23 3.61
CA GLU A 133 10.88 9.00 2.38
C GLU A 133 10.64 7.57 1.85
N PRO A 134 10.48 7.39 0.52
CA PRO A 134 10.25 6.06 -0.04
C PRO A 134 11.37 5.07 0.31
N ASP A 135 11.00 3.87 0.71
CA ASP A 135 11.93 2.80 1.05
C ASP A 135 11.75 1.57 0.14
N GLN A 136 12.50 0.49 0.41
CA GLN A 136 12.36 -0.77 -0.35
C GLN A 136 11.16 -1.62 0.07
N HIS A 137 10.58 -1.37 1.25
CA HIS A 137 9.55 -2.24 1.83
C HIS A 137 8.14 -1.78 1.46
N PHE A 138 7.87 -0.49 1.65
CA PHE A 138 6.60 0.19 1.40
C PHE A 138 6.65 1.11 0.17
N GLY A 139 7.82 1.38 -0.41
CA GLY A 139 7.93 2.32 -1.53
C GLY A 139 7.37 3.68 -1.13
N SER A 140 6.53 4.27 -1.99
CA SER A 140 5.90 5.56 -1.71
C SER A 140 4.62 5.48 -0.84
N ALA A 141 4.32 4.36 -0.19
CA ALA A 141 3.03 4.18 0.47
C ALA A 141 2.74 5.19 1.60
N TYR A 142 3.74 5.57 2.41
CA TYR A 142 3.58 6.60 3.46
C TYR A 142 3.36 8.01 2.89
N LEU A 143 4.01 8.36 1.78
CA LEU A 143 3.71 9.60 1.05
C LEU A 143 2.30 9.58 0.47
N ASN A 144 1.90 8.45 -0.11
CA ASN A 144 0.55 8.29 -0.65
C ASN A 144 -0.50 8.37 0.48
N ALA A 145 -0.25 7.78 1.65
CA ALA A 145 -1.07 7.90 2.85
C ALA A 145 -1.19 9.37 3.30
N THR A 146 -0.08 10.10 3.31
CA THR A 146 -0.08 11.54 3.62
C THR A 146 -0.94 12.33 2.62
N ALA A 147 -0.77 12.08 1.32
CA ALA A 147 -1.56 12.73 0.28
C ALA A 147 -3.06 12.43 0.42
N ARG A 148 -3.43 11.17 0.71
CA ARG A 148 -4.82 10.77 0.94
C ARG A 148 -5.42 11.46 2.16
N ALA A 149 -4.70 11.51 3.27
CA ALA A 149 -5.15 12.20 4.48
C ALA A 149 -5.39 13.71 4.22
N CYS A 150 -4.47 14.38 3.52
CA CYS A 150 -4.57 15.82 3.24
C CYS A 150 -5.67 16.16 2.22
N THR A 151 -5.86 15.33 1.19
CA THR A 151 -6.81 15.60 0.11
C THR A 151 -8.20 15.01 0.34
N GLY A 152 -8.32 14.08 1.29
CA GLY A 152 -9.50 13.23 1.44
C GLY A 152 -9.68 12.22 0.29
N ALA A 153 -8.71 12.10 -0.63
CA ALA A 153 -8.74 11.16 -1.73
C ALA A 153 -8.76 9.72 -1.16
N GLY A 154 -9.88 9.02 -1.30
CA GLY A 154 -10.07 7.73 -0.63
C GLY A 154 -11.38 7.63 0.16
N LYS A 155 -11.82 8.73 0.79
CA LYS A 155 -13.04 8.78 1.62
C LYS A 155 -14.33 8.50 0.82
N ASN A 156 -14.33 8.86 -0.47
CA ASN A 156 -15.39 8.59 -1.44
C ASN A 156 -14.92 7.62 -2.54
N ARG A 157 -14.13 6.59 -2.18
CA ARG A 157 -13.90 5.51 -3.15
C ARG A 157 -15.22 4.81 -3.41
N SER A 158 -15.86 5.16 -4.52
CA SER A 158 -16.43 4.13 -5.40
C SER A 158 -15.43 2.97 -5.37
N ARG A 159 -15.86 1.82 -4.86
CA ARG A 159 -15.00 0.64 -4.66
C ARG A 159 -14.54 0.16 -6.03
N SER A 160 -13.54 0.82 -6.60
CA SER A 160 -13.02 0.48 -7.90
C SER A 160 -12.22 -0.81 -7.73
N GLY A 161 -12.89 -1.92 -8.03
CA GLY A 161 -12.30 -3.24 -7.96
C GLY A 161 -11.17 -3.38 -8.97
N ILE A 162 -10.16 -4.16 -8.61
CA ILE A 162 -9.04 -4.52 -9.48
C ILE A 162 -9.17 -6.00 -9.84
N LEU A 163 -9.17 -6.29 -11.14
CA LEU A 163 -9.07 -7.66 -11.63
C LEU A 163 -7.60 -8.07 -11.69
N LEU A 164 -7.26 -9.22 -11.11
CA LEU A 164 -5.93 -9.82 -11.19
C LEU A 164 -6.00 -11.07 -12.07
N ILE A 165 -5.39 -10.99 -13.24
CA ILE A 165 -5.63 -11.95 -14.32
C ILE A 165 -4.37 -12.79 -14.52
N GLY A 166 -4.49 -14.11 -14.42
CA GLY A 166 -3.41 -15.08 -14.59
C GLY A 166 -3.80 -16.19 -15.57
N HIS A 167 -2.83 -16.98 -16.01
CA HIS A 167 -3.10 -18.07 -16.94
C HIS A 167 -3.56 -19.35 -16.24
N ASP A 168 -2.92 -19.77 -15.15
CA ASP A 168 -3.34 -20.95 -14.38
C ASP A 168 -2.99 -20.80 -12.89
N ALA A 169 -3.29 -21.82 -12.08
CA ALA A 169 -2.90 -21.87 -10.66
C ALA A 169 -1.80 -22.90 -10.38
N PHE A 170 -0.90 -23.18 -11.33
CA PHE A 170 0.25 -24.05 -11.12
C PHE A 170 1.32 -23.35 -10.26
N PRO A 171 2.07 -24.06 -9.38
CA PRO A 171 3.03 -23.43 -8.47
C PRO A 171 4.34 -23.01 -9.17
N ALA A 172 4.26 -22.02 -10.06
CA ALA A 172 5.40 -21.38 -10.74
C ALA A 172 5.50 -19.89 -10.42
N GLY A 173 6.55 -19.23 -10.97
CA GLY A 173 6.92 -17.86 -10.59
C GLY A 173 5.85 -16.81 -10.89
N ALA A 174 5.21 -16.86 -12.06
CA ALA A 174 4.20 -15.87 -12.45
C ALA A 174 2.92 -15.96 -11.61
N GLN A 175 2.54 -17.18 -11.20
CA GLN A 175 1.36 -17.47 -10.38
C GLN A 175 1.61 -16.98 -8.96
N ARG A 176 2.76 -17.35 -8.38
CA ARG A 176 3.18 -16.83 -7.06
C ARG A 176 3.24 -15.31 -7.05
N LEU A 177 3.80 -14.69 -8.09
CA LEU A 177 3.82 -13.23 -8.23
C LEU A 177 2.41 -12.62 -8.22
N LEU A 178 1.48 -13.18 -8.99
CA LEU A 178 0.09 -12.71 -9.02
C LEU A 178 -0.61 -12.87 -7.67
N LEU A 179 -0.39 -14.01 -6.99
CA LEU A 179 -0.96 -14.29 -5.67
C LEU A 179 -0.45 -13.30 -4.63
N GLU A 180 0.86 -13.07 -4.57
CA GLU A 180 1.48 -12.12 -3.64
C GLU A 180 1.10 -10.68 -3.97
N THR A 181 0.97 -10.34 -5.26
CA THR A 181 0.42 -9.04 -5.68
C THR A 181 -0.99 -8.84 -5.11
N GLY A 182 -1.85 -9.86 -5.18
CA GLY A 182 -3.18 -9.79 -4.60
C GLY A 182 -3.19 -9.71 -3.08
N ARG A 183 -2.32 -10.46 -2.38
CA ARG A 183 -2.16 -10.34 -0.92
C ARG A 183 -1.76 -8.93 -0.53
N THR A 184 -0.75 -8.38 -1.19
CA THR A 184 -0.24 -7.02 -0.92
C THR A 184 -1.30 -5.97 -1.22
N LEU A 185 -1.98 -6.03 -2.38
CA LEU A 185 -3.05 -5.10 -2.72
C LEU A 185 -4.22 -5.15 -1.73
N LYS A 186 -4.55 -6.33 -1.21
CA LYS A 186 -5.61 -6.48 -0.22
C LYS A 186 -5.18 -5.98 1.16
N HIS A 187 -4.04 -6.45 1.66
CA HIS A 187 -3.61 -6.19 3.04
C HIS A 187 -3.01 -4.79 3.23
N CYS A 188 -2.19 -4.32 2.30
CA CYS A 188 -1.46 -3.06 2.40
C CYS A 188 -2.12 -1.91 1.62
N PHE A 189 -3.25 -2.15 0.96
CA PHE A 189 -3.94 -1.07 0.23
C PHE A 189 -5.47 -1.14 0.32
N GLY A 190 -6.02 -2.16 0.99
CA GLY A 190 -7.47 -2.34 1.14
C GLY A 190 -8.23 -2.45 -0.18
N ALA A 191 -7.56 -2.87 -1.25
CA ALA A 191 -8.18 -2.95 -2.57
C ALA A 191 -9.24 -4.06 -2.61
N GLU A 192 -10.36 -3.78 -3.28
CA GLU A 192 -11.29 -4.84 -3.68
C GLU A 192 -10.72 -5.56 -4.90
N ILE A 193 -10.52 -6.87 -4.77
CA ILE A 193 -9.80 -7.68 -5.74
C ILE A 193 -10.67 -8.85 -6.16
N GLN A 194 -10.54 -9.23 -7.43
CA GLN A 194 -11.03 -10.51 -7.93
C GLN A 194 -9.99 -11.11 -8.87
N PHE A 195 -9.70 -12.40 -8.69
CA PHE A 195 -8.83 -13.16 -9.58
C PHE A 195 -9.64 -13.76 -10.73
N LEU A 196 -9.09 -13.65 -11.94
CA LEU A 196 -9.54 -14.40 -13.12
C LEU A 196 -8.37 -15.24 -13.65
N LEU A 197 -8.49 -16.55 -13.59
CA LEU A 197 -7.49 -17.49 -14.10
C LEU A 197 -8.01 -18.14 -15.37
N LEU A 198 -7.15 -18.44 -16.35
CA LEU A 198 -7.60 -19.12 -17.57
C LEU A 198 -7.75 -20.64 -17.38
N ASP A 199 -7.06 -21.19 -16.38
CA ASP A 199 -7.10 -22.61 -16.03
C ASP A 199 -6.90 -22.81 -14.51
N GLY A 200 -7.14 -24.03 -14.02
CA GLY A 200 -6.97 -24.43 -12.63
C GLY A 200 -5.52 -24.73 -12.24
N GLY A 201 -5.34 -25.31 -11.05
CA GLY A 201 -4.02 -25.74 -10.57
C GLY A 201 -3.95 -25.85 -9.04
N ALA A 202 -2.80 -26.29 -8.53
CA ALA A 202 -2.62 -26.61 -7.11
C ALA A 202 -2.76 -25.40 -6.16
N LEU A 203 -2.49 -24.19 -6.64
CA LEU A 203 -2.61 -22.95 -5.85
C LEU A 203 -4.04 -22.38 -5.82
N LEU A 204 -5.01 -23.00 -6.47
CA LEU A 204 -6.34 -22.41 -6.66
C LEU A 204 -7.03 -22.06 -5.34
N ASP A 205 -6.87 -22.89 -4.31
CA ASP A 205 -7.44 -22.62 -2.98
C ASP A 205 -6.70 -21.49 -2.26
N GLU A 206 -5.40 -21.31 -2.51
CA GLU A 206 -4.65 -20.16 -2.00
C GLU A 206 -5.15 -18.85 -2.60
N TYR A 207 -5.43 -18.81 -3.90
CA TYR A 207 -6.07 -17.65 -4.54
C TYR A 207 -7.43 -17.33 -3.91
N ARG A 208 -8.27 -18.36 -3.70
CA ARG A 208 -9.60 -18.21 -3.08
C ARG A 208 -9.55 -17.70 -1.64
N ASN A 209 -8.53 -18.10 -0.89
CA ASN A 209 -8.30 -17.58 0.47
C ASN A 209 -7.94 -16.09 0.47
N VAL A 210 -7.36 -15.58 -0.62
CA VAL A 210 -7.04 -14.16 -0.76
C VAL A 210 -8.25 -13.36 -1.28
N ALA A 211 -8.90 -13.77 -2.36
CA ALA A 211 -10.02 -13.05 -2.94
C ALA A 211 -10.93 -13.97 -3.79
N PRO A 212 -12.16 -13.54 -4.14
CA PRO A 212 -12.99 -14.25 -5.12
C PRO A 212 -12.17 -14.60 -6.37
N THR A 213 -12.22 -15.87 -6.78
CA THR A 213 -11.40 -16.41 -7.86
C THR A 213 -12.27 -17.22 -8.81
N GLU A 214 -12.21 -16.87 -10.09
CA GLU A 214 -12.95 -17.55 -11.15
C GLU A 214 -11.99 -18.10 -12.21
N ILE A 215 -12.33 -19.26 -12.76
CA ILE A 215 -11.67 -19.81 -13.94
C ILE A 215 -12.51 -19.38 -15.15
N VAL A 216 -11.89 -18.68 -16.09
CA VAL A 216 -12.51 -18.15 -17.32
C VAL A 216 -11.90 -18.87 -18.51
N THR A 217 -12.70 -19.67 -19.20
CA THR A 217 -12.28 -20.31 -20.45
C THR A 217 -12.39 -19.30 -21.59
N VAL A 218 -11.32 -19.18 -22.39
CA VAL A 218 -11.28 -18.26 -23.54
C VAL A 218 -11.83 -18.97 -24.79
N ASP A 219 -13.09 -19.40 -24.73
CA ASP A 219 -13.81 -20.02 -25.84
C ASP A 219 -15.12 -19.27 -26.13
N SER A 220 -15.18 -18.58 -27.28
CA SER A 220 -16.31 -17.76 -27.74
C SER A 220 -16.71 -16.60 -26.80
N LYS A 221 -17.81 -15.88 -27.06
CA LYS A 221 -18.17 -14.56 -26.48
C LYS A 221 -18.37 -14.52 -24.93
N THR A 222 -18.23 -15.65 -24.26
CA THR A 222 -18.45 -15.83 -22.82
C THR A 222 -17.59 -14.90 -21.93
N PRO A 223 -16.29 -14.68 -22.20
CA PRO A 223 -15.44 -13.82 -21.37
C PRO A 223 -15.85 -12.35 -21.39
N THR A 224 -16.21 -11.79 -22.56
CA THR A 224 -16.62 -10.38 -22.66
C THR A 224 -17.84 -10.10 -21.78
N ALA A 225 -18.89 -10.91 -21.89
CA ALA A 225 -20.11 -10.73 -21.09
C ALA A 225 -19.84 -10.82 -19.58
N ARG A 226 -18.92 -11.71 -19.16
CA ARG A 226 -18.51 -11.80 -17.76
C ARG A 226 -17.76 -10.55 -17.31
N LEU A 227 -16.84 -10.04 -18.12
CA LEU A 227 -16.09 -8.81 -17.83
C LEU A 227 -17.02 -7.58 -17.77
N GLU A 228 -17.99 -7.46 -18.67
CA GLU A 228 -19.02 -6.41 -18.62
C GLU A 228 -19.86 -6.46 -17.33
N HIS A 229 -20.15 -7.67 -16.85
CA HIS A 229 -20.83 -7.84 -15.55
C HIS A 229 -19.94 -7.36 -14.40
N LEU A 230 -18.67 -7.79 -14.36
CA LEU A 230 -17.70 -7.36 -13.34
C LEU A 230 -17.50 -5.84 -13.38
N ARG A 231 -17.45 -5.25 -14.57
CA ARG A 231 -17.37 -3.79 -14.71
C ARG A 231 -18.55 -3.08 -14.06
N ARG A 232 -19.79 -3.58 -14.25
CA ARG A 232 -20.99 -3.03 -13.59
C ARG A 232 -20.94 -3.18 -12.06
N GLN A 233 -20.16 -4.13 -11.54
CA GLN A 233 -19.90 -4.30 -10.11
C GLN A 233 -18.78 -3.38 -9.58
N GLY A 234 -18.15 -2.58 -10.44
CA GLY A 234 -17.12 -1.60 -10.05
C GLY A 234 -15.69 -1.97 -10.47
N PHE A 235 -15.48 -3.12 -11.12
CA PHE A 235 -14.15 -3.54 -11.59
C PHE A 235 -13.76 -2.86 -12.90
N GLN A 236 -13.10 -1.71 -12.81
CA GLN A 236 -12.75 -0.85 -13.96
C GLN A 236 -11.28 -0.94 -14.39
N SER A 237 -10.46 -1.59 -13.56
CA SER A 237 -9.03 -1.73 -13.78
C SER A 237 -8.60 -3.19 -13.66
N ALA A 238 -7.59 -3.60 -14.43
CA ALA A 238 -7.03 -4.94 -14.34
C ALA A 238 -5.49 -4.95 -14.38
N ILE A 239 -4.89 -5.99 -13.81
CA ILE A 239 -3.51 -6.38 -14.04
C ILE A 239 -3.54 -7.70 -14.80
N LEU A 240 -3.08 -7.65 -16.04
CA LEU A 240 -2.90 -8.81 -16.91
C LEU A 240 -1.48 -9.34 -16.71
N ASN A 241 -1.35 -10.43 -15.97
CA ASN A 241 -0.06 -10.97 -15.57
C ASN A 241 0.40 -12.09 -16.51
N SER A 242 1.62 -11.94 -17.03
CA SER A 242 2.29 -12.87 -17.94
C SER A 242 1.67 -12.91 -19.34
N ALA A 243 2.50 -13.08 -20.36
CA ALA A 243 2.06 -13.20 -21.75
C ALA A 243 1.12 -14.40 -21.98
N ALA A 244 1.16 -15.42 -21.12
CA ALA A 244 0.25 -16.55 -21.18
C ALA A 244 -1.22 -16.18 -20.92
N SER A 245 -1.50 -15.05 -20.24
CA SER A 245 -2.87 -14.54 -20.05
C SER A 245 -3.33 -13.56 -21.15
N SER A 246 -2.47 -13.23 -22.11
CA SER A 246 -2.70 -12.19 -23.13
C SER A 246 -3.95 -12.40 -23.99
N ALA A 247 -4.44 -13.64 -24.11
CA ALA A 247 -5.67 -13.96 -24.80
C ALA A 247 -6.91 -13.23 -24.26
N LEU A 248 -6.89 -12.78 -23.00
CA LEU A 248 -8.02 -12.05 -22.40
C LEU A 248 -8.02 -10.54 -22.74
N ALA A 249 -6.92 -10.00 -23.29
CA ALA A 249 -6.78 -8.57 -23.56
C ALA A 249 -7.85 -7.98 -24.51
N PRO A 250 -8.24 -8.65 -25.63
CA PRO A 250 -9.32 -8.14 -26.48
C PRO A 250 -10.66 -8.02 -25.75
N HIS A 251 -10.95 -8.97 -24.86
CA HIS A 251 -12.19 -8.99 -24.07
C HIS A 251 -12.22 -7.88 -23.01
N LEU A 252 -11.06 -7.57 -22.40
CA LEU A 252 -10.94 -6.42 -21.49
C LEU A 252 -11.18 -5.10 -22.22
N ALA A 253 -10.63 -4.95 -23.42
CA ALA A 253 -10.82 -3.76 -24.24
C ALA A 253 -12.29 -3.61 -24.70
N GLU A 254 -12.94 -4.70 -25.10
CA GLU A 254 -14.35 -4.72 -25.49
C GLU A 254 -15.29 -4.37 -24.31
N ALA A 255 -14.99 -4.89 -23.12
CA ALA A 255 -15.70 -4.54 -21.89
C ALA A 255 -15.35 -3.13 -21.37
N ASP A 256 -14.38 -2.44 -21.98
CA ASP A 256 -13.81 -1.15 -21.57
C ASP A 256 -13.37 -1.15 -20.09
N ILE A 257 -12.54 -2.15 -19.79
CA ILE A 257 -11.73 -2.28 -18.57
C ILE A 257 -10.28 -1.99 -18.94
N GLY A 258 -9.71 -0.94 -18.37
CA GLY A 258 -8.32 -0.59 -18.63
C GLY A 258 -7.35 -1.48 -17.86
N PHE A 259 -6.24 -1.87 -18.48
CA PHE A 259 -5.33 -2.82 -17.85
C PHE A 259 -3.85 -2.45 -17.98
N LEU A 260 -3.08 -2.88 -16.97
CA LEU A 260 -1.63 -2.98 -17.01
C LEU A 260 -1.26 -4.37 -17.51
N PHE A 261 -0.30 -4.46 -18.42
CA PHE A 261 0.16 -5.75 -18.94
C PHE A 261 1.58 -6.03 -18.48
N LEU A 262 1.77 -7.08 -17.70
CA LEU A 262 3.08 -7.48 -17.17
C LEU A 262 3.62 -8.64 -18.01
N ILE A 263 4.82 -8.45 -18.58
CA ILE A 263 5.47 -9.46 -19.41
C ILE A 263 6.73 -9.92 -18.71
N HIS A 264 6.77 -11.19 -18.29
CA HIS A 264 7.90 -11.75 -17.54
C HIS A 264 8.60 -12.90 -18.27
N GLU A 265 8.07 -13.31 -19.44
CA GLU A 265 8.58 -14.41 -20.23
C GLU A 265 9.79 -14.02 -21.08
N LEU A 266 10.71 -14.98 -21.22
CA LEU A 266 11.81 -14.87 -22.17
C LEU A 266 11.32 -15.21 -23.60
N PRO A 267 11.96 -14.65 -24.65
CA PRO A 267 11.54 -14.85 -26.05
C PRO A 267 11.42 -16.33 -26.47
N ALA A 268 12.27 -17.20 -25.92
CA ALA A 268 12.21 -18.64 -26.20
C ALA A 268 10.90 -19.28 -25.71
N LEU A 269 10.42 -18.87 -24.52
CA LEU A 269 9.18 -19.39 -23.95
C LEU A 269 7.97 -18.92 -24.77
N LEU A 270 7.94 -17.63 -25.16
CA LEU A 270 6.90 -17.08 -26.03
C LEU A 270 6.78 -17.84 -27.35
N ARG A 271 7.92 -18.16 -27.99
CA ARG A 271 7.94 -18.97 -29.22
C ARG A 271 7.42 -20.38 -28.98
N SER A 272 7.92 -21.05 -27.93
CA SER A 272 7.53 -22.44 -27.64
C SER A 272 6.04 -22.61 -27.32
N ARG A 273 5.40 -21.56 -26.80
CA ARG A 273 3.99 -21.54 -26.40
C ARG A 273 3.09 -20.80 -27.40
N ASN A 274 3.65 -20.34 -28.53
CA ASN A 274 2.95 -19.57 -29.55
C ASN A 274 2.22 -18.31 -29.01
N LEU A 275 2.86 -17.59 -28.09
CA LEU A 275 2.28 -16.44 -27.38
C LEU A 275 2.60 -15.09 -28.03
N HIS A 276 3.38 -15.04 -29.11
CA HIS A 276 3.84 -13.78 -29.69
C HIS A 276 2.69 -12.89 -30.19
N ALA A 277 1.85 -13.43 -31.07
CA ALA A 277 0.71 -12.71 -31.63
C ALA A 277 -0.29 -12.21 -30.58
N PRO A 278 -0.76 -13.05 -29.62
CA PRO A 278 -1.68 -12.56 -28.59
C PRO A 278 -1.01 -11.56 -27.63
N MET A 279 0.29 -11.71 -27.33
CA MET A 279 1.06 -10.73 -26.55
C MET A 279 1.15 -9.38 -27.26
N GLU A 280 1.54 -9.34 -28.54
CA GLU A 280 1.62 -8.09 -29.31
C GLU A 280 0.27 -7.39 -29.35
N LYS A 281 -0.81 -8.14 -29.56
CA LYS A 281 -2.16 -7.58 -29.51
C LYS A 281 -2.47 -6.97 -28.14
N ALA A 282 -2.14 -7.68 -27.06
CA ALA A 282 -2.31 -7.16 -25.70
C ALA A 282 -1.50 -5.89 -25.46
N CYS A 283 -0.25 -5.80 -25.95
CA CYS A 283 0.58 -4.60 -25.84
C CYS A 283 -0.09 -3.35 -26.45
N THR A 284 -0.75 -3.51 -27.60
CA THR A 284 -1.46 -2.40 -28.28
C THR A 284 -2.71 -1.93 -27.54
N LEU A 285 -3.31 -2.80 -26.72
CA LEU A 285 -4.55 -2.54 -26.00
C LEU A 285 -4.30 -2.08 -24.55
N ALA A 286 -3.13 -2.39 -23.99
CA ALA A 286 -2.79 -2.07 -22.61
C ALA A 286 -2.64 -0.56 -22.39
N ARG A 287 -3.05 -0.07 -21.21
CA ARG A 287 -2.75 1.31 -20.79
C ARG A 287 -1.25 1.50 -20.59
N HIS A 288 -0.62 0.51 -19.96
CA HIS A 288 0.83 0.43 -19.82
C HIS A 288 1.30 -1.01 -19.95
N VAL A 289 2.47 -1.19 -20.56
CA VAL A 289 3.19 -2.46 -20.62
C VAL A 289 4.37 -2.37 -19.66
N ILE A 290 4.53 -3.35 -18.79
CA ILE A 290 5.64 -3.44 -17.84
C ILE A 290 6.55 -4.58 -18.27
N ALA A 291 7.83 -4.27 -18.47
CA ALA A 291 8.88 -5.26 -18.70
C ALA A 291 9.92 -5.23 -17.57
N PRO A 292 10.47 -6.40 -17.17
CA PRO A 292 11.33 -6.52 -15.99
C PRO A 292 12.71 -5.91 -16.17
N ALA A 293 13.16 -5.74 -17.42
CA ALA A 293 14.46 -5.12 -17.72
C ALA A 293 14.52 -4.62 -19.16
N GLN A 294 15.34 -3.58 -19.41
CA GLN A 294 15.51 -3.01 -20.76
C GLN A 294 15.98 -4.07 -21.76
N SER A 295 16.86 -4.97 -21.31
CA SER A 295 17.36 -6.07 -22.13
C SER A 295 16.27 -7.08 -22.52
N VAL A 296 15.20 -7.19 -21.74
CA VAL A 296 14.03 -8.04 -22.06
C VAL A 296 13.13 -7.30 -23.03
N ALA A 297 12.82 -6.02 -22.78
CA ALA A 297 12.04 -5.19 -23.69
C ALA A 297 12.65 -5.15 -25.10
N LYS A 298 13.97 -4.96 -25.20
CA LYS A 298 14.71 -5.00 -26.47
C LYS A 298 14.63 -6.34 -27.18
N ARG A 299 14.74 -7.45 -26.44
CA ARG A 299 14.67 -8.80 -26.99
C ARG A 299 13.27 -9.21 -27.44
N LEU A 300 12.25 -8.45 -27.03
CA LEU A 300 10.85 -8.61 -27.37
C LEU A 300 10.35 -7.50 -28.31
N ASP A 301 11.25 -6.67 -28.82
CA ASP A 301 10.95 -5.54 -29.71
C ASP A 301 9.89 -4.56 -29.15
N LEU A 302 9.84 -4.42 -27.81
CA LEU A 302 8.87 -3.57 -27.11
C LEU A 302 9.32 -2.11 -26.99
N GLU A 303 10.58 -1.77 -27.31
CA GLU A 303 11.17 -0.43 -27.07
C GLU A 303 10.46 0.69 -27.84
N ALA A 304 9.77 0.38 -28.93
CA ALA A 304 9.01 1.35 -29.73
C ALA A 304 7.62 1.66 -29.13
N LEU A 305 7.20 0.96 -28.07
CA LEU A 305 5.90 1.14 -27.45
C LEU A 305 5.87 2.40 -26.58
N ASN A 306 5.07 3.39 -26.97
CA ASN A 306 4.88 4.63 -26.21
C ASN A 306 4.29 4.40 -24.79
N ASN A 307 3.65 3.25 -24.57
CA ASN A 307 3.05 2.85 -23.30
C ASN A 307 3.96 1.92 -22.46
N LEU A 308 5.21 1.68 -22.87
CA LEU A 308 6.17 0.89 -22.10
C LEU A 308 6.64 1.63 -20.84
N LYS A 309 6.66 0.93 -19.71
CA LYS A 309 7.29 1.35 -18.46
C LYS A 309 8.27 0.27 -18.02
N MET A 310 9.41 0.69 -17.49
CA MET A 310 10.46 -0.22 -17.05
C MET A 310 10.38 -0.43 -15.54
N GLU A 311 10.46 -1.68 -15.10
CA GLU A 311 10.59 -2.00 -13.69
C GLU A 311 11.91 -1.40 -13.16
N GLY A 312 11.82 -0.42 -12.25
CA GLY A 312 13.00 0.28 -11.69
C GLY A 312 13.51 1.49 -12.48
N SER A 313 12.80 2.01 -13.49
CA SER A 313 13.18 3.33 -14.03
C SER A 313 12.92 4.39 -12.97
N LYS A 314 14.00 5.02 -12.48
CA LYS A 314 13.95 6.29 -11.76
C LYS A 314 13.38 7.37 -12.69
N ASN A 315 12.06 7.41 -12.85
CA ASN A 315 11.38 8.63 -13.23
C ASN A 315 10.54 9.04 -12.02
N PRO A 316 11.10 9.88 -11.11
CA PRO A 316 10.25 10.58 -10.17
C PRO A 316 9.32 11.45 -11.01
N LEU A 317 8.02 11.17 -10.87
CA LEU A 317 6.91 12.11 -11.02
C LEU A 317 7.25 13.43 -11.75
N VAL A 318 6.78 13.54 -13.00
CA VAL A 318 6.26 14.81 -13.52
C VAL A 318 4.79 14.86 -13.18
#